data_AF-A0A382N4G6-F1
#
_entry.id   AF-A0A382N4G6-F1
#
_cell.length_a   1.000
_cell.length_b   1.000
_cell.length_c   1.000
_cell.angle_alpha   90.00
_cell.angle_beta   90.00
_cell.angle_gamma   90.00
#
_symmetry.space_group_name_H-M   'P 1'
#
loop_
_entity.id
_entity.type
_entity.pdbx_description
1 polymer ?
#
loop_
_entity_poly.entity_id
_entity_poly.type
_entity_poly.pdbx_seq_one_letter_code
_entity_poly.pdbx_strand_id
1 'polypeptide(L)'
;MKKEYVVVRIDAAPDGAPYVVVSLSSKKDVQENNGSLASPFGKSNVMGFTNMNDMAKELNKMMTGGSMMGNTTSIKLDMIEYKKLSLSVGDKVFLELSKAESSGV
;
A
#
# COMPACT_ATOMS: atom_id res chain seq x y z
N MET A 1 -10.63 18.23 5.55
CA MET A 1 -9.19 17.99 5.83
C MET A 1 -8.53 17.48 4.55
N LYS A 2 -7.41 18.09 4.14
CA LYS A 2 -6.70 17.74 2.90
C LYS A 2 -5.33 17.15 3.24
N LYS A 3 -5.03 15.95 2.73
CA LYS A 3 -3.76 15.25 2.94
C LYS A 3 -3.18 14.81 1.60
N GLU A 4 -1.86 14.75 1.54
CA GLU A 4 -1.12 14.39 0.33
C GLU A 4 -0.67 12.93 0.39
N TYR A 5 -0.83 12.22 -0.71
CA TYR A 5 -0.52 10.81 -0.87
C TYR A 5 0.19 10.56 -2.20
N VAL A 6 0.78 9.38 -2.32
CA VAL A 6 1.33 8.83 -3.56
C VAL A 6 0.59 7.54 -3.88
N VAL A 7 0.20 7.37 -5.15
CA VAL A 7 -0.38 6.12 -5.64
C VAL A 7 0.72 5.07 -5.66
N VAL A 8 0.57 4.00 -4.89
CA VAL A 8 1.57 2.91 -4.81
C VAL A 8 1.12 1.66 -5.55
N ARG A 9 -0.19 1.48 -5.76
CA ARG A 9 -0.75 0.31 -6.44
C ARG A 9 -2.12 0.63 -7.05
N ILE A 10 -2.40 0.02 -8.18
CA ILE A 10 -3.72 0.02 -8.83
C ILE A 10 -3.99 -1.42 -9.26
N ASP A 11 -5.04 -2.02 -8.70
CA ASP A 11 -5.47 -3.38 -9.03
C ASP A 11 -6.84 -3.36 -9.72
N ALA A 12 -6.99 -4.12 -10.79
CA ALA A 12 -8.30 -4.40 -11.36
C ALA A 12 -9.09 -5.35 -10.44
N ALA A 13 -10.42 -5.28 -10.52
CA ALA A 13 -11.29 -6.17 -9.79
C ALA A 13 -10.97 -7.66 -10.14
N PRO A 14 -10.75 -8.53 -9.14
CA PRO A 14 -10.39 -9.93 -9.39
C PRO A 14 -11.56 -10.75 -9.95
N ASP A 15 -12.78 -10.28 -9.76
CA ASP A 15 -14.04 -10.84 -10.25
C ASP A 15 -14.44 -10.28 -11.63
N GLY A 16 -13.61 -9.45 -12.24
CA GLY A 16 -13.87 -8.84 -13.56
C GLY A 16 -14.93 -7.73 -13.52
N ALA A 17 -15.38 -7.30 -12.35
CA ALA A 17 -16.28 -6.16 -12.22
C ALA A 17 -15.59 -4.86 -12.70
N PRO A 18 -16.35 -3.86 -13.18
CA PRO A 18 -15.81 -2.64 -13.78
C PRO A 18 -15.34 -1.64 -12.72
N TYR A 19 -14.48 -2.06 -11.79
CA TYR A 19 -13.84 -1.20 -10.81
C TYR A 19 -12.35 -1.49 -10.68
N VAL A 20 -11.63 -0.51 -10.13
CA VAL A 20 -10.24 -0.66 -9.69
C VAL A 20 -10.12 -0.35 -8.21
N VAL A 21 -9.11 -0.92 -7.57
CA VAL A 21 -8.71 -0.59 -6.20
C VAL A 21 -7.40 0.18 -6.29
N VAL A 22 -7.42 1.42 -5.83
CA VAL A 22 -6.25 2.30 -5.78
C VAL A 22 -5.73 2.34 -4.35
N SER A 23 -4.48 1.93 -4.15
CA SER A 23 -3.81 2.03 -2.85
C SER A 23 -2.91 3.26 -2.83
N LEU A 24 -3.11 4.08 -1.79
CA LEU A 24 -2.43 5.34 -1.55
C LEU A 24 -1.55 5.21 -0.31
N SER A 25 -0.33 5.71 -0.37
CA SER A 25 0.59 5.76 0.76
C SER A 25 1.01 7.20 1.05
N SER A 26 1.27 7.53 2.32
CA SER A 26 1.74 8.88 2.64
C SER A 26 3.19 9.05 2.16
N LYS A 27 3.62 10.28 1.89
CA LYS A 27 5.03 10.52 1.48
C LYS A 27 6.07 10.01 2.47
N LYS A 28 5.74 10.02 3.76
CA LYS A 28 6.64 9.53 4.82
C LYS A 28 6.83 8.02 4.68
N ASP A 29 5.75 7.29 4.48
CA ASP A 29 5.77 5.83 4.33
C ASP A 29 6.48 5.43 3.02
N VAL A 30 6.34 6.18 1.92
CA VAL A 30 7.04 5.90 0.65
C VAL A 30 8.56 6.11 0.77
N GLN A 31 9.01 7.12 1.50
CA GLN A 31 10.44 7.33 1.75
C GLN A 31 11.04 6.23 2.63
N GLU A 32 10.31 5.78 3.64
CA GLU A 32 10.73 4.65 4.48
C GLU A 32 10.79 3.34 3.68
N ASN A 33 9.85 3.12 2.76
CA ASN A 33 9.80 1.91 1.93
C ASN A 33 10.85 1.88 0.79
N ASN A 34 11.38 3.05 0.38
CA ASN A 34 12.51 3.13 -0.55
C ASN A 34 13.86 2.73 0.09
N GLY A 35 13.91 2.53 1.42
CA GLY A 35 15.06 1.93 2.13
C GLY A 35 15.06 0.40 2.11
N SER A 36 13.97 -0.23 1.69
CA SER A 36 13.82 -1.68 1.76
C SER A 36 12.91 -2.24 0.66
N LEU A 37 13.29 -1.98 -0.60
CA LEU A 37 13.08 -2.97 -1.66
C LEU A 37 14.03 -4.16 -1.44
N ALA A 38 13.87 -4.84 -0.29
CA ALA A 38 14.29 -6.22 -0.13
C ALA A 38 13.11 -7.06 -0.60
N SER A 39 13.10 -7.36 -1.90
CA SER A 39 12.30 -8.46 -2.43
C SER A 39 12.54 -9.68 -1.52
N PRO A 40 11.49 -10.35 -1.00
CA PRO A 40 11.66 -11.56 -0.20
C PRO A 40 12.24 -12.72 -1.02
N PHE A 41 12.46 -12.52 -2.33
CA PHE A 41 13.04 -13.49 -3.24
C PHE A 41 14.36 -13.06 -3.89
N GLY A 42 15.05 -12.06 -3.36
CA GLY A 42 16.32 -11.65 -3.96
C GLY A 42 17.13 -10.70 -3.11
N LYS A 43 17.86 -11.26 -2.15
CA LYS A 43 19.20 -10.82 -1.71
C LYS A 43 19.68 -11.84 -0.68
N SER A 44 20.46 -12.80 -1.17
CA SER A 44 21.32 -13.65 -0.37
C SER A 44 22.36 -12.76 0.34
N ASN A 45 21.96 -12.14 1.45
CA ASN A 45 22.90 -11.63 2.46
C ASN A 45 23.24 -12.81 3.37
N VAL A 46 24.11 -13.71 2.87
CA VAL A 46 24.69 -14.85 3.60
C VAL A 46 25.73 -14.41 4.66
N MET A 47 25.50 -13.27 5.33
CA MET A 47 26.43 -12.76 6.35
C MET A 47 25.71 -12.24 7.60
N GLY A 48 24.72 -12.99 8.11
CA GLY A 48 24.00 -12.59 9.32
C GLY A 48 23.32 -13.69 10.15
N PHE A 49 23.15 -14.91 9.62
CA PHE A 49 22.54 -15.99 10.41
C PHE A 49 23.63 -16.88 11.00
N THR A 50 24.01 -16.59 12.24
CA THR A 50 24.93 -17.45 12.99
C THR A 50 24.22 -18.70 13.52
N ASN A 51 22.87 -18.76 13.55
CA ASN A 51 22.10 -19.92 14.05
C ASN A 51 20.73 -20.11 13.38
N MET A 52 20.33 -21.38 13.17
CA MET A 52 19.03 -21.80 12.62
C MET A 52 17.83 -21.37 13.49
N ASN A 53 18.05 -21.19 14.80
CA ASN A 53 17.05 -20.69 15.74
C ASN A 53 16.73 -19.19 15.56
N ASP A 54 17.71 -18.40 15.12
CA ASP A 54 17.50 -16.97 14.82
C ASP A 54 16.80 -16.80 13.48
N MET A 55 17.13 -17.65 12.51
CA MET A 55 16.40 -17.73 11.24
C MET A 55 14.92 -18.06 11.48
N ALA A 56 14.59 -19.05 12.33
CA ALA A 56 13.21 -19.40 12.63
C ALA A 56 12.44 -18.28 13.35
N LYS A 57 13.11 -17.50 14.22
CA LYS A 57 12.51 -16.33 14.87
C LYS A 57 12.28 -15.17 13.91
N GLU A 58 13.22 -14.90 13.00
CA GLU A 58 13.03 -13.90 11.95
C GLU A 58 11.97 -14.33 10.92
N LEU A 59 11.92 -15.61 10.55
CA LEU A 59 10.85 -16.16 9.72
C LEU A 59 9.50 -16.08 10.41
N ASN A 60 9.43 -16.37 11.71
CA ASN A 60 8.20 -16.22 12.47
C ASN A 60 7.81 -14.73 12.57
N LYS A 61 8.75 -13.81 12.80
CA LYS A 61 8.49 -12.35 12.71
C LYS A 61 8.03 -11.90 11.32
N MET A 62 8.53 -12.52 10.25
CA MET A 62 8.21 -12.16 8.87
C MET A 62 6.92 -12.83 8.38
N MET A 63 6.55 -13.98 8.95
CA MET A 63 5.37 -14.77 8.61
C MET A 63 4.17 -14.46 9.52
N THR A 64 4.43 -14.09 10.78
CA THR A 64 3.43 -13.59 11.75
C THR A 64 3.43 -12.08 11.89
N GLY A 65 4.33 -11.40 11.18
CA GLY A 65 4.22 -10.00 10.79
C GLY A 65 3.04 -9.85 9.85
N GLY A 66 1.85 -9.96 10.45
CA GLY A 66 0.58 -9.76 9.82
C GLY A 66 0.63 -8.52 8.95
N SER A 67 0.03 -8.66 7.79
CA SER A 67 -0.28 -7.59 6.87
C SER A 67 0.91 -6.68 6.53
N MET A 68 1.27 -6.74 5.25
CA MET A 68 1.58 -5.54 4.46
C MET A 68 0.40 -4.51 4.51
N MET A 69 -0.19 -4.24 5.69
CA MET A 69 -0.90 -3.02 6.06
C MET A 69 0.15 -2.03 6.56
N GLY A 70 1.17 -1.77 5.75
CA GLY A 70 1.78 -0.45 5.81
C GLY A 70 0.67 0.54 5.52
N ASN A 71 0.53 1.59 6.34
CA ASN A 71 -0.45 2.69 6.30
C ASN A 71 -0.93 3.09 4.89
N THR A 72 -1.77 2.27 4.26
CA THR A 72 -2.19 2.45 2.88
C THR A 72 -3.69 2.62 2.86
N THR A 73 -4.13 3.78 2.38
CA THR A 73 -5.54 4.04 2.16
C THR A 73 -5.93 3.41 0.83
N SER A 74 -6.84 2.45 0.84
CA SER A 74 -7.37 1.85 -0.39
C SER A 74 -8.73 2.44 -0.73
N ILE A 75 -8.91 2.84 -1.98
CA ILE A 75 -10.14 3.45 -2.50
C ILE A 75 -10.60 2.62 -3.70
N LYS A 76 -11.87 2.19 -3.66
CA LYS A 76 -12.51 1.58 -4.83
C LYS A 76 -13.03 2.70 -5.73
N LEU A 77 -12.65 2.67 -7.00
CA LEU A 77 -13.10 3.61 -8.03
C LEU A 77 -13.75 2.84 -9.18
N ASP A 78 -14.84 3.36 -9.72
CA ASP A 78 -15.40 2.84 -10.96
C ASP A 78 -14.42 3.09 -12.14
N MET A 79 -14.45 2.22 -13.15
CA MET A 79 -13.64 2.38 -14.36
C MET A 79 -13.80 3.74 -15.05
N ILE A 80 -14.98 4.35 -15.02
CA ILE A 80 -15.25 5.67 -15.60
C ILE A 80 -14.55 6.75 -14.77
N GLU A 81 -14.67 6.69 -13.44
CA GLU A 81 -14.02 7.64 -12.52
C GLU A 81 -12.50 7.56 -12.62
N TYR A 82 -11.97 6.34 -12.61
CA TYR A 82 -10.53 6.09 -12.78
C TYR A 82 -10.00 6.70 -14.08
N LYS A 83 -10.67 6.46 -15.22
CA LYS A 83 -10.29 7.04 -16.52
C LYS A 83 -10.34 8.56 -16.52
N LYS A 84 -11.37 9.15 -15.90
CA LYS A 84 -11.52 10.61 -15.79
C LYS A 84 -10.40 11.24 -14.95
N LEU A 85 -9.98 10.56 -13.89
CA LEU A 85 -8.90 11.03 -13.01
C LEU A 85 -7.50 10.79 -13.61
N SER A 86 -7.37 9.87 -14.58
CA SER A 86 -6.11 9.56 -15.27
C SER A 86 -4.96 9.22 -14.32
N LEU A 87 -5.26 8.47 -13.26
CA LEU A 87 -4.30 8.13 -12.20
C LEU A 87 -3.32 7.03 -12.64
N SER A 88 -2.06 7.24 -12.32
CA SER A 88 -0.95 6.30 -12.52
C SER A 88 -0.21 5.99 -11.22
N VAL A 89 0.46 4.85 -11.15
CA VAL A 89 1.34 4.51 -10.03
C VAL A 89 2.51 5.50 -10.01
N GLY A 90 2.80 6.07 -8.83
CA GLY A 90 3.78 7.14 -8.63
C GLY A 90 3.17 8.54 -8.60
N ASP A 91 1.91 8.70 -9.00
CA ASP A 91 1.26 10.00 -8.99
C ASP A 91 1.06 10.52 -7.57
N LYS A 92 1.37 11.80 -7.39
CA LYS A 92 1.10 12.54 -6.17
C LYS A 92 -0.32 13.08 -6.23
N VAL A 93 -1.14 12.68 -5.26
CA VAL A 93 -2.56 13.04 -5.19
C VAL A 93 -2.88 13.69 -3.85
N PHE A 94 -3.96 14.47 -3.83
CA PHE A 94 -4.52 15.01 -2.60
C PHE A 94 -5.85 14.33 -2.31
N LEU A 95 -5.97 13.75 -1.12
CA LEU A 95 -7.23 13.23 -0.60
C LEU A 95 -7.85 14.28 0.32
N GLU A 96 -9.05 14.73 -0.02
CA GLU A 96 -9.84 15.62 0.81
C GLU A 96 -11.01 14.87 1.41
N LEU A 97 -11.09 14.87 2.74
CA LEU A 97 -12.17 14.26 3.51
C LEU A 97 -12.91 15.37 4.24
N SER A 98 -14.21 15.48 4.01
CA SER A 98 -15.12 16.35 4.75
C SER A 98 -16.16 15.52 5.46
N LYS A 99 -16.48 15.87 6.70
CA LYS A 99 -17.62 15.28 7.41
C LYS A 99 -18.90 15.82 6.78
N ALA A 100 -19.87 14.96 6.51
CA ALA A 100 -21.21 15.41 6.16
C ALA A 100 -21.86 16.07 7.40
N GLU A 101 -22.20 17.35 7.29
CA GLU A 101 -22.99 18.05 8.29
C GLU A 101 -24.46 17.66 8.03
N SER A 102 -25.07 16.90 8.94
CA SER A 102 -26.41 16.29 8.84
C SER A 102 -26.53 15.06 7.95
N SER A 103 -26.55 13.90 8.60
CA SER A 103 -27.47 12.82 8.23
C SER A 103 -28.25 12.47 9.49
N GLY A 104 -29.08 13.42 9.93
CA GLY A 104 -30.18 13.08 10.83
C GLY A 104 -31.10 12.14 10.08
N VAL A 105 -31.08 10.87 10.48
CA VAL A 105 -32.19 9.95 10.24
C VAL A 105 -33.10 10.04 11.45
#